data_AF-A0A8J8TJ98-F1
#
_entry.id   AF-A0A8J8TJ98-F1
#
_cell.length_a   1.000
_cell.length_b   1.000
_cell.length_c   1.000
_cell.angle_alpha   90.00
_cell.angle_beta   90.00
_cell.angle_gamma   90.00
#
_symmetry.space_group_name_H-M   'P 1'
#
loop_
_entity.id
_entity.type
_entity.pdbx_description
1 polymer ?
#
loop_
_entity_poly.entity_id
_entity_poly.type
_entity_poly.pdbx_seq_one_letter_code
_entity_poly.pdbx_strand_id
1 'polypeptide(L)'
;MFKLRLNNKEQEVFERLTYLAEFIEEAVKILSNEFEAVKKESYEQLPSYLIKIKSLHEKAEILREEILSTLYGEAFLPDFKEAMVMLTQSLFNTLSAVKDAARALGSRKIDKKCILTLYDTVNMYLALVAEASSRTHELTRKISNDMEGTLKLGREIQAMEREGDEIKDNLLQRLYEIEKEIDIISILQMKDIILFIDDILDSLEEATLSVEIFYATLKS
;
A
#
# COMPACT_ATOMS: atom_id res chain seq x y z
N MET A 1 14.83 -8.25 25.73
CA MET A 1 15.02 -7.10 24.82
C MET A 1 16.26 -7.36 23.98
N PHE A 2 16.09 -7.88 22.76
CA PHE A 2 17.16 -8.03 21.78
C PHE A 2 17.32 -6.68 21.08
N LYS A 3 18.45 -6.00 21.24
CA LYS A 3 18.72 -4.73 20.57
C LYS A 3 19.79 -4.98 19.51
N LEU A 4 19.44 -4.87 18.23
CA LEU A 4 20.42 -5.01 17.15
C LEU A 4 21.47 -3.90 17.30
N ARG A 5 22.75 -4.29 17.25
CA ARG A 5 23.85 -3.33 17.09
C ARG A 5 23.98 -3.03 15.60
N LEU A 6 23.19 -2.07 15.13
CA LEU A 6 23.24 -1.64 13.73
C LEU A 6 24.47 -0.80 13.47
N ASN A 7 25.05 -0.95 12.28
CA ASN A 7 26.00 0.02 11.77
C ASN A 7 25.25 1.23 11.15
N ASN A 8 25.97 2.34 10.89
CA ASN A 8 25.36 3.56 10.35
C ASN A 8 24.64 3.34 9.00
N LYS A 9 25.06 2.34 8.21
CA LYS A 9 24.49 2.06 6.89
C LYS A 9 23.20 1.25 6.95
N GLU A 10 23.10 0.29 7.86
CA GLU A 10 21.84 -0.44 8.11
C GLU A 10 20.79 0.52 8.66
N GLN A 11 21.19 1.42 9.55
CA GLN A 11 20.29 2.46 10.07
C GLN A 11 19.79 3.39 8.94
N GLU A 12 20.69 3.82 8.05
CA GLU A 12 20.33 4.61 6.87
C GLU A 12 19.30 3.90 5.98
N VAL A 13 19.44 2.58 5.76
CA VAL A 13 18.45 1.79 5.02
C VAL A 13 17.08 1.78 5.72
N PHE A 14 17.04 1.52 7.03
CA PHE A 14 15.78 1.51 7.79
C PHE A 14 15.07 2.87 7.84
N GLU A 15 15.84 3.97 7.95
CA GLU A 15 15.29 5.32 7.89
C GLU A 15 14.62 5.58 6.53
N ARG A 16 15.25 5.17 5.43
CA ARG A 16 14.67 5.30 4.08
C ARG A 16 13.46 4.40 3.87
N LEU A 17 13.46 3.18 4.38
CA LEU A 17 12.28 2.31 4.38
C LEU A 17 11.10 2.93 5.13
N THR A 18 11.38 3.62 6.24
CA THR A 18 10.37 4.36 7.01
C THR A 18 9.76 5.49 6.17
N TYR A 19 10.57 6.26 5.45
CA TYR A 19 10.07 7.31 4.55
C TYR A 19 9.22 6.74 3.39
N LEU A 20 9.58 5.57 2.83
CA LEU A 20 8.71 4.90 1.86
C LEU A 20 7.34 4.57 2.45
N ALA A 21 7.29 4.03 3.67
CA ALA A 21 6.04 3.71 4.35
C ALA A 21 5.21 4.97 4.69
N GLU A 22 5.86 6.08 5.04
CA GLU A 22 5.21 7.38 5.23
C GLU A 22 4.55 7.88 3.93
N PHE A 23 5.23 7.76 2.78
CA PHE A 23 4.65 8.13 1.49
C PHE A 23 3.43 7.28 1.12
N ILE A 24 3.43 5.99 1.46
CA ILE A 24 2.27 5.10 1.28
C ILE A 24 1.10 5.60 2.13
N GLU A 25 1.32 5.86 3.42
CA GLU A 25 0.28 6.33 4.33
C GLU A 25 -0.34 7.66 3.84
N GLU A 26 0.49 8.60 3.36
CA GLU A 26 0.02 9.85 2.77
C GLU A 26 -0.78 9.61 1.47
N ALA A 27 -0.28 8.76 0.58
CA ALA A 27 -0.92 8.47 -0.70
C ALA A 27 -2.28 7.78 -0.55
N VAL A 28 -2.41 6.84 0.38
CA VAL A 28 -3.68 6.16 0.68
C VAL A 28 -4.71 7.15 1.25
N LYS A 29 -4.30 8.09 2.10
CA LYS A 29 -5.17 9.19 2.56
C LYS A 29 -5.63 10.06 1.40
N ILE A 30 -4.75 10.35 0.45
CA ILE A 30 -5.10 11.12 -0.75
C ILE A 30 -6.10 10.35 -1.62
N LEU A 31 -5.88 9.05 -1.86
CA LEU A 31 -6.80 8.18 -2.61
C LEU A 31 -8.19 8.14 -1.97
N SER A 32 -8.25 8.04 -0.63
CA SER A 32 -9.52 8.06 0.11
C SER A 32 -10.29 9.37 -0.10
N ASN A 33 -9.58 10.51 -0.09
CA ASN A 33 -10.17 11.82 -0.38
C ASN A 33 -10.61 11.95 -1.85
N GLU A 34 -9.87 11.35 -2.78
CA GLU A 34 -10.23 11.31 -4.20
C GLU A 34 -11.55 10.53 -4.40
N PHE A 35 -11.71 9.38 -3.76
CA PHE A 35 -12.95 8.60 -3.81
C PHE A 35 -14.14 9.36 -3.23
N GLU A 36 -13.92 10.08 -2.12
CA GLU A 36 -14.95 10.94 -1.53
C GLU A 36 -15.34 12.11 -2.46
N ALA A 37 -14.38 12.67 -3.19
CA ALA A 37 -14.65 13.71 -4.19
C ALA A 37 -15.48 13.16 -5.36
N VAL A 38 -15.25 11.91 -5.79
CA VAL A 38 -16.09 11.23 -6.80
C VAL A 38 -17.53 11.10 -6.32
N LYS A 39 -17.76 10.66 -5.07
CA LYS A 39 -19.12 10.61 -4.50
C LYS A 39 -19.80 11.98 -4.49
N LYS A 40 -19.06 13.04 -4.16
CA LYS A 40 -19.56 14.43 -4.14
C LYS A 40 -19.65 15.08 -5.51
N GLU A 41 -19.41 14.33 -6.59
CA GLU A 41 -19.38 14.83 -7.97
C GLU A 41 -18.38 16.00 -8.19
N SER A 42 -17.36 16.09 -7.34
CA SER A 42 -16.35 17.16 -7.35
C SER A 42 -15.19 16.82 -8.29
N TYR A 43 -15.51 16.46 -9.54
CA TYR A 43 -14.56 15.94 -10.54
C TYR A 43 -13.42 16.90 -10.89
N GLU A 44 -13.63 18.20 -10.73
CA GLU A 44 -12.63 19.25 -10.95
C GLU A 44 -11.38 19.08 -10.07
N GLN A 45 -11.51 18.38 -8.94
CA GLN A 45 -10.42 18.17 -7.98
C GLN A 45 -9.57 16.93 -8.29
N LEU A 46 -10.07 15.97 -9.08
CA LEU A 46 -9.38 14.69 -9.33
C LEU A 46 -7.97 14.85 -9.93
N PRO A 47 -7.75 15.75 -10.92
CA PRO A 47 -6.40 15.97 -11.43
C PRO A 47 -5.40 16.39 -10.34
N SER A 48 -5.85 17.14 -9.34
CA SER A 48 -4.98 17.59 -8.24
C SER A 48 -4.59 16.45 -7.29
N TYR A 49 -5.50 15.51 -7.03
CA TYR A 49 -5.21 14.32 -6.22
C TYR A 49 -4.21 13.42 -6.94
N LEU A 50 -4.44 13.13 -8.23
CA LEU A 50 -3.53 12.33 -9.04
C LEU A 50 -2.12 12.94 -9.15
N ILE A 51 -2.00 14.27 -9.27
CA ILE A 51 -0.70 14.96 -9.28
C ILE A 51 0.05 14.74 -7.96
N LYS A 52 -0.65 14.85 -6.81
CA LYS A 52 -0.03 14.61 -5.49
C LYS A 52 0.46 13.17 -5.35
N ILE A 53 -0.37 12.19 -5.72
CA ILE A 53 0.00 10.77 -5.67
C ILE A 53 1.18 10.47 -6.61
N LYS A 54 1.19 11.03 -7.82
CA LYS A 54 2.35 10.91 -8.74
C LYS A 54 3.63 11.51 -8.15
N SER A 55 3.54 12.66 -7.49
CA SER A 55 4.70 13.28 -6.85
C SER A 55 5.27 12.40 -5.72
N LEU A 56 4.40 11.76 -4.91
CA LEU A 56 4.84 10.78 -3.91
C LEU A 56 5.48 9.56 -4.57
N HIS A 57 4.88 9.04 -5.65
CA HIS A 57 5.42 7.91 -6.42
C HIS A 57 6.82 8.18 -6.99
N GLU A 58 7.03 9.37 -7.58
CA GLU A 58 8.34 9.79 -8.11
C GLU A 58 9.41 9.92 -7.00
N LYS A 59 9.05 10.49 -5.85
CA LYS A 59 9.95 10.56 -4.68
C LYS A 59 10.33 9.16 -4.17
N ALA A 60 9.34 8.26 -4.10
CA ALA A 60 9.57 6.88 -3.69
C ALA A 60 10.43 6.11 -4.69
N GLU A 61 10.30 6.36 -5.99
CA GLU A 61 11.16 5.77 -7.01
C GLU A 61 12.63 6.17 -6.81
N ILE A 62 12.92 7.46 -6.58
CA ILE A 62 14.27 7.92 -6.27
C ILE A 62 14.79 7.22 -5.01
N LEU A 63 13.98 7.17 -3.95
CA LEU A 63 14.35 6.56 -2.68
C LEU A 63 14.59 5.05 -2.80
N ARG A 64 13.80 4.35 -3.63
CA ARG A 64 14.01 2.94 -3.99
C ARG A 64 15.40 2.73 -4.58
N GLU A 65 15.75 3.52 -5.59
CA GLU A 65 17.07 3.43 -6.25
C GLU A 65 18.22 3.73 -5.27
N GLU A 66 18.04 4.72 -4.39
CA GLU A 66 19.03 5.03 -3.36
C GLU A 66 19.23 3.89 -2.36
N ILE A 67 18.15 3.23 -1.91
CA ILE A 67 18.22 2.05 -1.03
C ILE A 67 18.94 0.91 -1.76
N LEU A 68 18.52 0.56 -2.97
CA LEU A 68 19.12 -0.52 -3.75
C LEU A 68 20.61 -0.28 -4.02
N SER A 69 20.97 0.94 -4.41
CA SER A 69 22.37 1.36 -4.60
C SER A 69 23.20 1.16 -3.33
N THR A 70 22.64 1.49 -2.17
CA THR A 70 23.28 1.26 -0.87
C THR A 70 23.45 -0.24 -0.59
N LEU A 71 22.41 -1.04 -0.80
CA LEU A 71 22.43 -2.49 -0.58
C LEU A 71 23.44 -3.21 -1.49
N TYR A 72 23.58 -2.80 -2.75
CA TYR A 72 24.54 -3.39 -3.68
C TYR A 72 25.96 -2.84 -3.54
N GLY A 73 26.12 -1.58 -3.12
CA GLY A 73 27.41 -0.92 -2.97
C GLY A 73 28.16 -1.28 -1.70
N GLU A 74 27.46 -1.67 -0.63
CA GLU A 74 28.05 -1.92 0.68
C GLU A 74 28.16 -3.42 1.02
N ALA A 75 29.03 -3.75 1.98
CA ALA A 75 29.27 -5.12 2.44
C ALA A 75 28.27 -5.57 3.52
N PHE A 76 26.98 -5.62 3.19
CA PHE A 76 25.97 -6.23 4.07
C PHE A 76 25.98 -7.76 3.99
N LEU A 77 25.45 -8.40 5.04
CA LEU A 77 25.18 -9.84 5.03
C LEU A 77 24.17 -10.19 3.92
N PRO A 78 24.33 -11.33 3.22
CA PRO A 78 23.44 -11.73 2.13
C PRO A 78 21.95 -11.72 2.54
N ASP A 79 21.63 -12.33 3.69
CA ASP A 79 20.26 -12.44 4.19
C ASP A 79 19.62 -11.07 4.52
N PHE A 80 20.44 -10.13 5.03
CA PHE A 80 19.99 -8.76 5.24
C PHE A 80 19.70 -8.08 3.90
N LYS A 81 20.59 -8.23 2.90
CA LYS A 81 20.38 -7.63 1.57
C LYS A 81 19.08 -8.14 0.94
N GLU A 82 18.89 -9.45 0.94
CA GLU A 82 17.71 -10.07 0.33
C GLU A 82 16.42 -9.55 0.97
N ALA A 83 16.33 -9.60 2.31
CA ALA A 83 15.13 -9.12 3.00
C ALA A 83 14.87 -7.62 2.79
N MET A 84 15.93 -6.79 2.80
CA MET A 84 15.76 -5.35 2.56
C MET A 84 15.39 -5.03 1.12
N VAL A 85 15.89 -5.78 0.14
CA VAL A 85 15.49 -5.64 -1.28
C VAL A 85 14.00 -5.99 -1.43
N MET A 86 13.57 -7.12 -0.86
CA MET A 86 12.16 -7.55 -0.92
C MET A 86 11.25 -6.52 -0.26
N LEU A 87 11.58 -6.09 0.97
CA LEU A 87 10.81 -5.08 1.69
C LEU A 87 10.73 -3.75 0.91
N THR A 88 11.84 -3.31 0.33
CA THR A 88 11.89 -2.10 -0.51
C THR A 88 10.95 -2.23 -1.71
N GLN A 89 10.96 -3.39 -2.37
CA GLN A 89 10.13 -3.64 -3.54
C GLN A 89 8.64 -3.68 -3.19
N SER A 90 8.23 -4.39 -2.14
CA SER A 90 6.82 -4.48 -1.72
C SER A 90 6.26 -3.11 -1.31
N LEU A 91 7.02 -2.29 -0.57
CA LEU A 91 6.62 -0.90 -0.26
C LEU A 91 6.46 -0.05 -1.54
N PHE A 92 7.37 -0.17 -2.50
CA PHE A 92 7.26 0.56 -3.76
C PHE A 92 6.08 0.08 -4.63
N ASN A 93 5.82 -1.23 -4.66
CA ASN A 93 4.67 -1.81 -5.36
C ASN A 93 3.36 -1.30 -4.79
N THR A 94 3.26 -1.22 -3.46
CA THR A 94 2.12 -0.65 -2.75
C THR A 94 1.79 0.75 -3.28
N LEU A 95 2.78 1.64 -3.36
CA LEU A 95 2.56 3.01 -3.85
C LEU A 95 2.23 3.06 -5.35
N SER A 96 2.73 2.09 -6.12
CA SER A 96 2.39 1.94 -7.53
C SER A 96 0.91 1.55 -7.70
N ALA A 97 0.40 0.62 -6.88
CA ALA A 97 -1.00 0.24 -6.83
C ALA A 97 -1.90 1.42 -6.42
N VAL A 98 -1.51 2.22 -5.41
CA VAL A 98 -2.23 3.45 -5.03
C VAL A 98 -2.35 4.41 -6.22
N LYS A 99 -1.25 4.62 -6.97
CA LYS A 99 -1.23 5.47 -8.16
C LYS A 99 -2.13 4.94 -9.27
N ASP A 100 -2.19 3.62 -9.45
CA ASP A 100 -2.99 3.00 -10.50
C ASP A 100 -4.48 2.99 -10.14
N ALA A 101 -4.85 2.80 -8.86
CA ALA A 101 -6.19 3.03 -8.34
C ALA A 101 -6.66 4.49 -8.57
N ALA A 102 -5.83 5.47 -8.21
CA ALA A 102 -6.11 6.89 -8.44
C ALA A 102 -6.29 7.21 -9.92
N ARG A 103 -5.41 6.67 -10.78
CA ARG A 103 -5.53 6.84 -12.24
C ARG A 103 -6.84 6.23 -12.76
N ALA A 104 -7.18 5.02 -12.31
CA ALA A 104 -8.41 4.36 -12.70
C ALA A 104 -9.61 5.22 -12.28
N LEU A 105 -9.65 5.71 -11.05
CA LEU A 105 -10.70 6.57 -10.51
C LEU A 105 -10.86 7.90 -11.29
N GLY A 106 -9.75 8.56 -11.63
CA GLY A 106 -9.74 9.83 -12.34
C GLY A 106 -9.83 9.75 -13.87
N SER A 107 -9.78 8.56 -14.47
CA SER A 107 -9.69 8.38 -15.94
C SER A 107 -10.95 8.83 -16.69
N ARG A 108 -12.13 8.57 -16.12
CA ARG A 108 -13.43 9.06 -16.60
C ARG A 108 -14.44 9.07 -15.45
N LYS A 109 -15.57 9.73 -15.68
CA LYS A 109 -16.71 9.68 -14.75
C LYS A 109 -17.32 8.28 -14.75
N ILE A 110 -17.34 7.67 -13.56
CA ILE A 110 -18.03 6.40 -13.31
C ILE A 110 -19.53 6.67 -13.20
N ASP A 111 -20.34 5.71 -13.63
CA ASP A 111 -21.78 5.78 -13.47
C ASP A 111 -22.17 6.03 -12.00
N LYS A 112 -23.06 7.01 -11.80
CA LYS A 112 -23.46 7.46 -10.46
C LYS A 112 -24.10 6.34 -9.65
N LYS A 113 -24.89 5.47 -10.28
CA LYS A 113 -25.53 4.35 -9.60
C LYS A 113 -24.49 3.34 -9.13
N CYS A 114 -23.45 3.10 -9.92
CA CYS A 114 -22.32 2.26 -9.52
C CYS A 114 -21.66 2.80 -8.24
N ILE A 115 -21.28 4.09 -8.26
CA ILE A 115 -20.68 4.76 -7.08
C ILE A 115 -21.58 4.66 -5.87
N LEU A 116 -22.85 5.07 -5.97
CA LEU A 116 -23.76 5.10 -4.82
C LEU A 116 -24.04 3.70 -4.25
N THR A 117 -24.09 2.68 -5.10
CA THR A 117 -24.36 1.30 -4.67
C THR A 117 -23.20 0.71 -3.88
N LEU A 118 -21.97 0.95 -4.34
CA LEU A 118 -20.77 0.34 -3.78
C LEU A 118 -20.05 1.21 -2.75
N TYR A 119 -20.44 2.47 -2.62
CA TYR A 119 -19.69 3.46 -1.84
C TYR A 119 -19.37 3.00 -0.42
N ASP A 120 -20.35 2.51 0.34
CA ASP A 120 -20.11 2.17 1.76
C ASP A 120 -19.08 1.06 1.89
N THR A 121 -19.13 0.07 0.99
CA THR A 121 -18.19 -1.06 0.98
C THR A 121 -16.81 -0.64 0.49
N VAL A 122 -16.71 0.20 -0.56
CA VAL A 122 -15.41 0.73 -1.02
C VAL A 122 -14.79 1.64 0.04
N ASN A 123 -15.58 2.46 0.71
CA ASN A 123 -15.12 3.34 1.78
C ASN A 123 -14.64 2.54 3.00
N MET A 124 -15.32 1.44 3.33
CA MET A 124 -14.85 0.47 4.32
C MET A 124 -13.51 -0.16 3.90
N TYR A 125 -13.37 -0.55 2.63
CA TYR A 125 -12.13 -1.12 2.13
C TYR A 125 -10.96 -0.12 2.22
N LEU A 126 -11.17 1.11 1.77
CA LEU A 126 -10.18 2.18 1.85
C LEU A 126 -9.79 2.52 3.30
N ALA A 127 -10.72 2.44 4.25
CA ALA A 127 -10.42 2.63 5.67
C ALA A 127 -9.54 1.49 6.22
N LEU A 128 -9.79 0.24 5.82
CA LEU A 128 -8.95 -0.90 6.17
C LEU A 128 -7.53 -0.75 5.61
N VAL A 129 -7.42 -0.36 4.33
CA VAL A 129 -6.13 -0.10 3.68
C VAL A 129 -5.39 1.09 4.34
N ALA A 130 -6.11 2.14 4.75
CA ALA A 130 -5.52 3.26 5.50
C ALA A 130 -4.94 2.80 6.84
N GLU A 131 -5.67 1.97 7.59
CA GLU A 131 -5.17 1.40 8.85
C GLU A 131 -3.95 0.49 8.60
N ALA A 132 -3.99 -0.40 7.61
CA ALA A 132 -2.88 -1.27 7.25
C ALA A 132 -1.62 -0.48 6.84
N SER A 133 -1.79 0.63 6.10
CA SER A 133 -0.68 1.51 5.73
C SER A 133 -0.05 2.19 6.95
N SER A 134 -0.87 2.62 7.91
CA SER A 134 -0.38 3.22 9.16
C SER A 134 0.39 2.20 10.01
N ARG A 135 -0.10 0.96 10.10
CA ARG A 135 0.60 -0.13 10.78
C ARG A 135 1.91 -0.50 10.11
N THR A 136 1.98 -0.46 8.79
CA THR A 136 3.22 -0.68 8.03
C THR A 136 4.25 0.41 8.30
N HIS A 137 3.81 1.67 8.42
CA HIS A 137 4.68 2.75 8.85
C HIS A 137 5.18 2.56 10.29
N GLU A 138 4.32 2.12 11.22
CA GLU A 138 4.78 1.78 12.59
C GLU A 138 5.76 0.60 12.59
N LEU A 139 5.50 -0.41 11.76
CA LEU A 139 6.32 -1.62 11.61
C LEU A 139 7.74 -1.26 11.14
N THR A 140 7.86 -0.43 10.10
CA THR A 140 9.17 0.03 9.59
C THR A 140 9.95 0.85 10.61
N ARG A 141 9.28 1.62 11.49
CA ARG A 141 9.93 2.33 12.61
C ARG A 141 10.47 1.41 13.70
N LYS A 142 9.85 0.23 13.88
CA LYS A 142 10.19 -0.71 14.96
C LYS A 142 11.21 -1.77 14.56
N ILE A 143 11.35 -2.07 13.27
CA ILE A 143 12.18 -3.19 12.76
C ILE A 143 13.61 -3.24 13.32
N SER A 144 14.21 -2.08 13.57
CA SER A 144 15.59 -1.94 14.05
C SER A 144 15.76 -2.13 15.57
N ASN A 145 14.68 -1.97 16.35
CA ASN A 145 14.77 -1.79 17.81
C ASN A 145 13.77 -2.62 18.63
N ASP A 146 12.67 -3.08 18.03
CA ASP A 146 11.62 -3.87 18.68
C ASP A 146 11.05 -4.92 17.72
N MET A 147 11.80 -6.00 17.55
CA MET A 147 11.44 -7.06 16.61
C MET A 147 10.17 -7.82 17.00
N GLU A 148 9.93 -8.03 18.30
CA GLU A 148 8.72 -8.71 18.77
C GLU A 148 7.48 -7.86 18.49
N GLY A 149 7.54 -6.55 18.76
CA GLY A 149 6.50 -5.60 18.37
C GLY A 149 6.30 -5.52 16.86
N THR A 150 7.38 -5.62 16.08
CA THR A 150 7.36 -5.61 14.61
C THR A 150 6.60 -6.83 14.06
N LEU A 151 6.87 -8.03 14.57
CA LEU A 151 6.15 -9.26 14.18
C LEU A 151 4.68 -9.24 14.57
N LYS A 152 4.35 -8.61 15.71
CA LYS A 152 2.95 -8.45 16.11
C LYS A 152 2.19 -7.57 15.11
N LEU A 153 2.78 -6.45 14.70
CA LEU A 153 2.21 -5.58 13.67
C LEU A 153 2.07 -6.31 12.33
N GLY A 154 3.07 -7.13 11.95
CA GLY A 154 3.02 -7.94 10.73
C GLY A 154 1.80 -8.87 10.70
N ARG A 155 1.53 -9.59 11.80
CA ARG A 155 0.34 -10.45 11.91
C ARG A 155 -0.98 -9.70 11.87
N GLU A 156 -1.00 -8.47 12.40
CA GLU A 156 -2.19 -7.62 12.34
C GLU A 156 -2.47 -7.18 10.90
N ILE A 157 -1.44 -6.81 10.13
CA ILE A 157 -1.57 -6.49 8.70
C ILE A 157 -2.03 -7.71 7.89
N GLN A 158 -1.47 -8.90 8.14
CA GLN A 158 -1.93 -10.15 7.52
C GLN A 158 -3.39 -10.50 7.87
N ALA A 159 -3.88 -10.09 9.05
CA ALA A 159 -5.28 -10.27 9.38
C ALA A 159 -6.18 -9.28 8.63
N MET A 160 -5.70 -8.06 8.38
CA MET A 160 -6.38 -7.06 7.57
C MET A 160 -6.44 -7.48 6.10
N GLU A 161 -5.37 -8.05 5.55
CA GLU A 161 -5.39 -8.60 4.18
C GLU A 161 -6.51 -9.63 4.00
N ARG A 162 -6.60 -10.62 4.89
CA ARG A 162 -7.70 -11.61 4.86
C ARG A 162 -9.10 -10.98 4.98
N GLU A 163 -9.25 -9.93 5.77
CA GLU A 163 -10.50 -9.17 5.85
C GLU A 163 -10.78 -8.39 4.54
N GLY A 164 -9.74 -7.83 3.93
CA GLY A 164 -9.81 -7.15 2.64
C GLY A 164 -10.22 -8.07 1.50
N ASP A 165 -9.72 -9.30 1.51
CA ASP A 165 -10.09 -10.38 0.58
C ASP A 165 -11.62 -10.63 0.58
N GLU A 166 -12.22 -10.73 1.77
CA GLU A 166 -13.68 -10.88 1.92
C GLU A 166 -14.44 -9.65 1.40
N ILE A 167 -13.91 -8.44 1.63
CA ILE A 167 -14.49 -7.19 1.15
C ILE A 167 -14.40 -7.08 -0.38
N LYS A 168 -13.27 -7.47 -0.98
CA LYS A 168 -13.07 -7.54 -2.44
C LYS A 168 -14.12 -8.45 -3.07
N ASP A 169 -14.27 -9.66 -2.57
CA ASP A 169 -15.21 -10.63 -3.11
C ASP A 169 -16.64 -10.11 -3.05
N ASN A 170 -17.02 -9.47 -1.94
CA ASN A 170 -18.31 -8.81 -1.80
C ASN A 170 -18.50 -7.67 -2.82
N LEU A 171 -17.49 -6.81 -3.00
CA LEU A 171 -17.53 -5.71 -3.95
C LEU A 171 -17.69 -6.20 -5.39
N LEU A 172 -16.92 -7.21 -5.79
CA LEU A 172 -17.01 -7.79 -7.13
C LEU A 172 -18.38 -8.43 -7.36
N GLN A 173 -18.90 -9.18 -6.38
CA GLN A 173 -20.25 -9.74 -6.47
C GLN A 173 -21.30 -8.63 -6.67
N ARG A 174 -21.29 -7.60 -5.81
CA ARG A 174 -22.26 -6.50 -5.88
C ARG A 174 -22.13 -5.68 -7.17
N LEU A 175 -20.92 -5.52 -7.69
CA LEU A 175 -20.67 -4.85 -8.97
C LEU A 175 -21.33 -5.61 -10.13
N TYR A 176 -21.21 -6.94 -10.15
CA TYR A 176 -21.83 -7.76 -11.19
C TYR A 176 -23.35 -7.91 -11.03
N GLU A 177 -23.89 -7.84 -9.80
CA GLU A 177 -25.34 -7.82 -9.57
C GLU A 177 -26.04 -6.63 -10.24
N ILE A 178 -25.35 -5.49 -10.32
CA ILE A 178 -25.87 -4.26 -10.95
C ILE A 178 -25.47 -4.11 -12.43
N GLU A 179 -24.83 -5.12 -13.05
CA GLU A 179 -24.22 -5.00 -14.38
C GLU A 179 -25.20 -4.56 -15.48
N LYS A 180 -26.48 -4.93 -15.35
CA LYS A 180 -27.53 -4.60 -16.33
C LYS A 180 -28.03 -3.17 -16.20
N GLU A 181 -27.65 -2.49 -15.12
CA GLU A 181 -28.19 -1.19 -14.73
C GLU A 181 -27.17 -0.05 -14.90
N ILE A 182 -25.92 -0.38 -15.25
CA ILE A 182 -24.81 0.56 -15.43
C ILE A 182 -24.09 0.25 -16.75
N ASP A 183 -23.32 1.21 -17.27
CA ASP A 183 -22.58 0.99 -18.51
C ASP A 183 -21.36 0.05 -18.31
N ILE A 184 -21.04 -0.73 -19.34
CA ILE A 184 -19.96 -1.72 -19.30
C ILE A 184 -18.60 -1.12 -18.98
N ILE A 185 -18.33 0.11 -19.41
CA ILE A 185 -17.05 0.74 -19.15
C ILE A 185 -16.98 1.08 -17.64
N SER A 186 -18.09 1.45 -16.99
CA SER A 186 -18.14 1.71 -15.53
C SER A 186 -17.90 0.45 -14.73
N ILE A 187 -18.38 -0.69 -15.22
CA ILE A 187 -18.11 -1.99 -14.62
C ILE A 187 -16.61 -2.28 -14.66
N LEU A 188 -15.99 -2.16 -15.85
CA LEU A 188 -14.56 -2.43 -16.01
C LEU A 188 -13.70 -1.49 -15.15
N GLN A 189 -13.98 -0.19 -15.17
CA GLN A 189 -13.25 0.79 -14.36
C GLN A 189 -13.40 0.53 -12.85
N MET A 190 -14.61 0.20 -12.37
CA MET A 190 -14.82 -0.09 -10.95
C MET A 190 -14.14 -1.40 -10.54
N LYS A 191 -14.19 -2.42 -11.40
CA LYS A 191 -13.43 -3.66 -11.19
C LYS A 191 -11.95 -3.35 -11.04
N ASP A 192 -11.38 -2.57 -11.95
CA ASP A 192 -9.96 -2.20 -11.89
C ASP A 192 -9.63 -1.45 -10.59
N ILE A 193 -10.49 -0.54 -10.14
CA ILE A 193 -10.32 0.16 -8.86
C ILE A 193 -10.32 -0.83 -7.69
N ILE A 194 -11.26 -1.79 -7.66
CA ILE A 194 -11.34 -2.79 -6.59
C ILE A 194 -10.06 -3.64 -6.56
N LEU A 195 -9.59 -4.10 -7.72
CA LEU A 195 -8.37 -4.90 -7.83
C LEU A 195 -7.12 -4.10 -7.47
N PHE A 196 -7.04 -2.82 -7.84
CA PHE A 196 -5.90 -2.00 -7.43
C PHE A 196 -5.93 -1.68 -5.93
N ILE A 197 -7.10 -1.60 -5.29
CA ILE A 197 -7.18 -1.46 -3.82
C ILE A 197 -6.67 -2.73 -3.14
N ASP A 198 -7.01 -3.89 -3.71
CA ASP A 198 -6.51 -5.20 -3.27
C ASP A 198 -5.00 -5.32 -3.40
N ASP A 199 -4.44 -4.97 -4.56
CA ASP A 199 -2.99 -4.97 -4.81
C ASP A 199 -2.22 -4.11 -3.78
N ILE A 200 -2.83 -3.04 -3.25
CA ILE A 200 -2.24 -2.23 -2.16
C ILE A 200 -2.10 -3.10 -0.90
N LEU A 201 -3.16 -3.80 -0.52
CA LEU A 201 -3.18 -4.57 0.72
C LEU A 201 -2.30 -5.82 0.63
N ASP A 202 -2.31 -6.51 -0.51
CA ASP A 202 -1.41 -7.63 -0.81
C ASP A 202 0.05 -7.20 -0.72
N SER A 203 0.41 -6.06 -1.33
CA SER A 203 1.77 -5.53 -1.28
C SER A 203 2.20 -5.15 0.15
N LEU A 204 1.27 -4.70 0.99
CA LEU A 204 1.53 -4.45 2.41
C LEU A 204 1.75 -5.76 3.17
N GLU A 205 1.00 -6.82 2.85
CA GLU A 205 1.22 -8.16 3.41
C GLU A 205 2.61 -8.71 3.03
N GLU A 206 2.99 -8.63 1.75
CA GLU A 206 4.31 -9.05 1.28
C GLU A 206 5.47 -8.35 2.01
N ALA A 207 5.28 -7.07 2.35
CA ALA A 207 6.24 -6.33 3.16
C ALA A 207 6.41 -6.97 4.56
N THR A 208 5.33 -7.49 5.16
CA THR A 208 5.43 -8.21 6.44
C THR A 208 6.20 -9.52 6.31
N LEU A 209 6.00 -10.26 5.22
CA LEU A 209 6.70 -11.52 4.96
C LEU A 209 8.21 -11.28 4.84
N SER A 210 8.60 -10.19 4.19
CA SER A 210 10.01 -9.78 4.08
C SER A 210 10.66 -9.55 5.45
N VAL A 211 9.90 -9.02 6.42
CA VAL A 211 10.36 -8.81 7.80
C VAL A 211 10.42 -10.12 8.59
N GLU A 212 9.46 -11.02 8.38
CA GLU A 212 9.50 -12.35 8.99
C GLU A 212 10.72 -13.17 8.52
N ILE A 213 11.04 -13.09 7.22
CA ILE A 213 12.25 -13.70 6.64
C ILE A 213 13.49 -13.12 7.31
N PHE A 214 13.60 -11.78 7.40
CA PHE A 214 14.72 -11.13 8.09
C PHE A 214 14.86 -11.60 9.54
N TYR A 215 13.73 -11.76 10.25
CA TYR A 215 13.79 -12.25 11.62
C TYR A 215 14.25 -13.71 11.73
N ALA A 216 13.81 -14.56 10.82
CA ALA A 216 14.20 -15.97 10.80
C ALA A 216 15.72 -16.13 10.64
N THR A 217 16.35 -15.29 9.82
CA THR A 217 17.82 -15.32 9.58
C THR A 217 18.63 -14.74 10.74
N LEU A 218 18.03 -13.92 11.61
CA LEU A 218 18.69 -13.46 12.85
C LEU A 218 18.71 -14.52 13.97
N LYS A 219 17.89 -15.58 13.85
CA LYS A 219 17.81 -16.67 14.84
C LYS A 219 18.66 -17.89 14.48
N SER A 220 19.04 -18.03 13.21
CA SER A 220 19.94 -19.08 12.71
C SER A 220 21.40 -18.78 13.04
#